data_AF-A0AAU4RDH0-F1
#
_entry.id   AF-A0AAU4RDH0-F1
#
_cell.length_a   1.000
_cell.length_b   1.000
_cell.length_c   1.000
_cell.angle_alpha   90.00
_cell.angle_beta   90.00
_cell.angle_gamma   90.00
#
_symmetry.space_group_name_H-M   'P 1'
#
loop_
_entity.id
_entity.type
_entity.pdbx_description
1 polymer ?
#
loop_
_entity_poly.entity_id
_entity_poly.type
_entity_poly.pdbx_seq_one_letter_code
_entity_poly.pdbx_strand_id
1 'polypeptide(L)'
;MVTHVRAEAQGDERGALLSFLAEQRGGIRRALLGLTPEQAASRPSASELSLGGLLKHVAEVEQGWVARAKGEPPAVKRDESNWHECFLLVAGESVEQQLAYWERVAAETESYVRSVPSLDDTFPLPNDPWFPPDEAVSVRWLVLHLIRETARHAGHADIVRESLDGRTAFELVAQAQAG
;
A
#
# COMPACT_ATOMS: atom_id res chain seq x y z
N MET A 1 16.06 0.04 14.63
CA MET A 1 16.11 1.51 14.41
C MET A 1 14.75 1.94 13.87
N VAL A 2 14.17 3.04 14.35
CA VAL A 2 12.86 3.54 13.86
C VAL A 2 13.08 4.31 12.56
N THR A 3 12.18 4.18 11.58
CA THR A 3 12.21 5.03 10.38
C THR A 3 11.73 6.42 10.76
N HIS A 4 12.60 7.43 10.64
CA HIS A 4 12.20 8.82 10.88
C HIS A 4 11.35 9.33 9.71
N VAL A 5 10.08 9.65 9.96
CA VAL A 5 9.23 10.37 9.01
C VAL A 5 9.76 11.80 8.89
N ARG A 6 10.14 12.22 7.68
CA ARG A 6 10.61 13.59 7.45
C ARG A 6 9.46 14.56 7.71
N ALA A 7 9.74 15.59 8.49
CA ALA A 7 8.82 16.72 8.63
C ALA A 7 8.69 17.45 7.29
N GLU A 8 7.48 17.87 7.00
CA GLU A 8 7.12 18.78 5.93
C GLU A 8 7.61 20.21 6.19
N ALA A 9 7.53 21.07 5.17
CA ALA A 9 7.61 22.51 5.42
C ALA A 9 6.35 22.97 6.18
N GLN A 10 6.50 23.79 7.23
CA GLN A 10 5.38 24.22 8.07
C GLN A 10 4.18 24.71 7.23
N GLY A 11 3.02 24.06 7.39
CA GLY A 11 1.79 24.36 6.66
C GLY A 11 1.57 23.54 5.38
N ASP A 12 2.53 22.70 4.96
CA ASP A 12 2.38 21.77 3.83
C ASP A 12 1.70 20.46 4.27
N GLU A 13 0.38 20.51 4.47
CA GLU A 13 -0.42 19.33 4.82
C GLU A 13 -0.23 18.17 3.82
N ARG A 14 -0.06 18.46 2.53
CA ARG A 14 0.19 17.43 1.51
C ARG A 14 1.52 16.73 1.76
N GLY A 15 2.56 17.51 2.02
CA GLY A 15 3.89 17.01 2.39
C GLY A 15 3.85 16.11 3.62
N ALA A 16 3.10 16.48 4.66
CA ALA A 16 2.93 15.66 5.86
C ALA A 16 2.29 14.32 5.53
N LEU A 17 1.11 14.35 4.89
CA LEU A 17 0.36 13.15 4.50
C LEU A 17 1.18 12.20 3.62
N LEU A 18 1.86 12.74 2.60
CA LEU A 18 2.69 11.94 1.69
C LEU A 18 3.91 11.35 2.40
N SER A 19 4.50 12.05 3.36
CA SER A 19 5.65 11.54 4.14
C SER A 19 5.25 10.37 5.03
N PHE A 20 4.10 10.46 5.71
CA PHE A 20 3.57 9.33 6.49
C PHE A 20 3.21 8.15 5.59
N LEU A 21 2.55 8.40 4.45
CA LEU A 21 2.22 7.32 3.51
C LEU A 21 3.51 6.64 2.98
N ALA A 22 4.52 7.42 2.59
CA ALA A 22 5.80 6.89 2.12
C ALA A 22 6.51 6.02 3.17
N GLU A 23 6.44 6.39 4.44
CA GLU A 23 7.03 5.59 5.52
C GLU A 23 6.36 4.22 5.65
N GLN A 24 5.02 4.19 5.61
CA GLN A 24 4.24 2.94 5.67
C GLN A 24 4.49 2.05 4.44
N ARG A 25 4.57 2.64 3.24
CA ARG A 25 4.99 1.90 2.03
C ARG A 25 6.38 1.27 2.21
N GLY A 26 7.28 2.01 2.84
CA GLY A 26 8.63 1.53 3.18
C GLY A 26 8.62 0.30 4.09
N GLY A 27 7.68 0.19 5.02
CA GLY A 27 7.52 -0.99 5.88
C GLY A 27 7.33 -2.27 5.08
N ILE A 28 6.34 -2.28 4.18
CA ILE A 28 6.06 -3.41 3.27
C ILE A 28 7.28 -3.74 2.41
N ARG A 29 7.92 -2.73 1.79
CA ARG A 29 9.09 -2.95 0.91
C ARG A 29 10.25 -3.57 1.67
N ARG A 30 10.51 -3.11 2.90
CA ARG A 30 11.58 -3.66 3.75
C ARG A 30 11.30 -5.10 4.15
N ALA A 31 10.06 -5.45 4.44
CA ALA A 31 9.67 -6.82 4.77
C ALA A 31 10.01 -7.84 3.66
N LEU A 32 10.16 -7.38 2.40
CA LEU A 32 10.51 -8.23 1.26
C LEU A 32 12.02 -8.38 1.03
N LEU A 33 12.87 -7.63 1.73
CA LEU A 33 14.31 -7.61 1.46
C LEU A 33 14.95 -9.00 1.63
N GLY A 34 15.67 -9.42 0.58
CA GLY A 34 16.46 -10.64 0.57
C GLY A 34 15.65 -11.94 0.57
N LEU A 35 14.35 -11.91 0.25
CA LEU A 35 13.54 -13.11 0.14
C LEU A 35 13.68 -13.77 -1.23
N THR A 36 13.60 -15.09 -1.25
CA THR A 36 13.35 -15.83 -2.50
C THR A 36 11.86 -15.75 -2.89
N PRO A 37 11.50 -16.06 -4.16
CA PRO A 37 10.10 -16.11 -4.57
C PRO A 37 9.26 -17.07 -3.72
N GLU A 38 9.80 -18.23 -3.33
CA GLU A 38 9.10 -19.23 -2.51
C GLU A 38 8.84 -18.69 -1.10
N GLN A 39 9.82 -18.01 -0.52
CA GLN A 39 9.67 -17.37 0.78
C GLN A 39 8.62 -16.26 0.75
N ALA A 40 8.65 -15.40 -0.27
CA ALA A 40 7.68 -14.32 -0.43
C ALA A 40 6.24 -14.83 -0.64
N ALA A 41 6.07 -16.00 -1.24
CA ALA A 41 4.77 -16.65 -1.45
C ALA A 41 4.30 -17.52 -0.27
N SER A 42 5.19 -17.85 0.67
CA SER A 42 4.87 -18.70 1.81
C SER A 42 3.92 -18.02 2.82
N ARG A 43 3.23 -18.84 3.62
CA ARG A 43 2.27 -18.43 4.67
C ARG A 43 2.70 -18.98 6.03
N PRO A 44 3.78 -18.45 6.62
CA PRO A 44 4.42 -19.05 7.80
C PRO A 44 3.67 -18.77 9.12
N SER A 45 2.67 -17.90 9.10
CA SER A 45 1.88 -17.54 10.29
C SER A 45 0.58 -18.36 10.37
N ALA A 46 -0.19 -18.16 11.43
CA ALA A 46 -1.53 -18.75 11.55
C ALA A 46 -2.54 -18.21 10.50
N SER A 47 -2.22 -17.12 9.81
CA SER A 47 -3.04 -16.51 8.75
C SER A 47 -2.61 -17.01 7.36
N GLU A 48 -3.52 -16.94 6.39
CA GLU A 48 -3.26 -17.24 4.98
C GLU A 48 -2.47 -16.14 4.22
N LEU A 49 -1.99 -15.12 4.93
CA LEU A 49 -1.23 -14.01 4.33
C LEU A 49 0.19 -14.44 3.94
N SER A 50 0.63 -13.95 2.79
CA SER A 50 2.02 -14.01 2.32
C SER A 50 2.54 -12.58 2.08
N LEU A 51 3.85 -12.39 2.10
CA LEU A 51 4.44 -11.06 1.88
C LEU A 51 4.22 -10.57 0.44
N GLY A 52 4.32 -11.46 -0.55
CA GLY A 52 4.00 -11.16 -1.94
C GLY A 52 2.52 -10.82 -2.13
N GLY A 53 1.63 -11.52 -1.42
CA GLY A 53 0.20 -11.22 -1.40
C GLY A 53 -0.13 -9.86 -0.77
N LEU A 54 0.50 -9.53 0.36
CA LEU A 54 0.34 -8.23 1.00
C LEU A 54 0.82 -7.08 0.10
N LEU A 55 1.95 -7.25 -0.59
CA LEU A 55 2.45 -6.29 -1.57
C LEU A 55 1.44 -6.03 -2.68
N LYS A 56 0.92 -7.11 -3.29
CA LYS A 56 -0.07 -7.01 -4.36
C LYS A 56 -1.32 -6.27 -3.89
N HIS A 57 -1.85 -6.65 -2.73
CA HIS A 57 -3.04 -6.03 -2.14
C HIS A 57 -2.87 -4.52 -1.96
N VAL A 58 -1.79 -4.08 -1.29
CA VAL A 58 -1.60 -2.63 -1.04
C VAL A 58 -1.37 -1.85 -2.34
N ALA A 59 -0.76 -2.45 -3.35
CA ALA A 59 -0.56 -1.83 -4.66
C ALA A 59 -1.89 -1.67 -5.41
N GLU A 60 -2.75 -2.70 -5.44
CA GLU A 60 -4.06 -2.65 -6.06
C GLU A 60 -5.02 -1.69 -5.33
N VAL A 61 -5.04 -1.71 -4.00
CA VAL A 61 -5.84 -0.78 -3.18
C VAL A 61 -5.46 0.66 -3.50
N GLU A 62 -4.16 0.98 -3.47
CA GLU A 62 -3.70 2.33 -3.72
C GLU A 62 -4.06 2.80 -5.13
N GLN A 63 -3.80 1.97 -6.14
CA GLN A 63 -4.12 2.31 -7.52
C GLN A 63 -5.62 2.49 -7.73
N GLY A 64 -6.44 1.58 -7.22
CA GLY A 64 -7.88 1.61 -7.43
C GLY A 64 -8.54 2.84 -6.80
N TRP A 65 -8.07 3.26 -5.63
CA TRP A 65 -8.56 4.47 -4.97
C TRP A 65 -8.14 5.75 -5.68
N VAL A 66 -6.90 5.84 -6.16
CA VAL A 66 -6.43 7.01 -6.91
C VAL A 66 -7.10 7.10 -8.28
N ALA A 67 -7.29 5.97 -8.99
CA ALA A 67 -8.04 5.94 -10.24
C ALA A 67 -9.48 6.43 -10.02
N ARG A 68 -10.16 5.96 -8.96
CA ARG A 68 -11.50 6.42 -8.62
C ARG A 68 -11.55 7.93 -8.38
N ALA A 69 -10.58 8.48 -7.65
CA ALA A 69 -10.50 9.91 -7.38
C ALA A 69 -10.25 10.75 -8.65
N LYS A 70 -9.64 10.15 -9.68
CA LYS A 70 -9.50 10.74 -11.03
C LYS A 70 -10.72 10.52 -11.94
N GLY A 71 -11.72 9.77 -11.51
CA GLY A 71 -12.85 9.35 -12.35
C GLY A 71 -12.49 8.28 -13.38
N GLU A 72 -11.41 7.54 -13.15
CA GLU A 72 -10.89 6.48 -14.01
C GLU A 72 -11.24 5.09 -13.45
N PRO A 73 -11.38 4.06 -14.30
CA PRO A 73 -11.54 2.70 -13.81
C PRO A 73 -10.25 2.18 -13.16
N PRO A 74 -10.33 1.30 -12.14
CA PRO A 74 -9.15 0.62 -11.60
C PRO A 74 -8.49 -0.23 -12.68
N ALA A 75 -7.16 -0.37 -12.60
CA ALA A 75 -6.37 -1.12 -13.57
C ALA A 75 -6.70 -2.62 -13.52
N VAL A 76 -6.97 -3.13 -12.31
CA VAL A 76 -7.45 -4.49 -12.07
C VAL A 76 -8.91 -4.43 -11.66
N LYS A 77 -9.77 -5.09 -12.42
CA LYS A 77 -11.19 -5.23 -12.06
C LYS A 77 -11.35 -6.44 -11.15
N ARG A 78 -11.97 -6.18 -9.99
CA ARG A 78 -12.17 -7.14 -8.92
C ARG A 78 -13.66 -7.33 -8.66
N ASP A 79 -14.11 -8.58 -8.65
CA ASP A 79 -15.47 -9.00 -8.32
C ASP A 79 -15.46 -10.28 -7.48
N GLU A 80 -16.64 -10.76 -7.09
CA GLU A 80 -16.80 -11.96 -6.25
C GLU A 80 -16.03 -13.18 -6.77
N SER A 81 -15.87 -13.32 -8.08
CA SER A 81 -15.19 -14.47 -8.68
C SER A 81 -13.66 -14.44 -8.49
N ASN A 82 -13.07 -13.26 -8.29
CA ASN A 82 -11.61 -13.09 -8.28
C ASN A 82 -11.07 -12.23 -7.11
N TRP A 83 -11.92 -11.85 -6.13
CA TRP A 83 -11.48 -11.08 -4.95
C TRP A 83 -10.33 -11.72 -4.18
N HIS A 84 -10.34 -13.05 -4.08
CA HIS A 84 -9.32 -13.81 -3.36
C HIS A 84 -7.91 -13.64 -3.96
N GLU A 85 -7.79 -13.31 -5.24
CA GLU A 85 -6.51 -13.10 -5.90
C GLU A 85 -5.81 -11.79 -5.51
N CYS A 86 -6.50 -10.85 -4.85
CA CYS A 86 -5.90 -9.59 -4.38
C CYS A 86 -4.77 -9.81 -3.35
N PHE A 87 -4.81 -10.94 -2.64
CA PHE A 87 -3.78 -11.37 -1.69
C PHE A 87 -2.89 -12.50 -2.21
N LEU A 88 -2.90 -12.78 -3.52
CA LEU A 88 -2.17 -13.89 -4.11
C LEU A 88 -1.42 -13.46 -5.36
N LEU A 89 -0.12 -13.74 -5.42
CA LEU A 89 0.60 -13.70 -6.69
C LEU A 89 0.07 -14.85 -7.55
N VAL A 90 -0.60 -14.52 -8.66
CA VAL A 90 -1.13 -15.50 -9.61
C VAL A 90 -0.11 -15.82 -10.69
N ALA A 91 -0.38 -16.85 -11.51
CA ALA A 91 0.58 -17.37 -12.48
C ALA A 91 1.14 -16.26 -13.40
N GLY A 92 2.45 -16.10 -13.40
CA GLY A 92 3.17 -15.10 -14.21
C GLY A 92 3.47 -13.79 -13.48
N GLU A 93 2.97 -13.60 -12.26
CA GLU A 93 3.32 -12.47 -11.40
C GLU A 93 4.53 -12.79 -10.51
N SER A 94 5.33 -11.77 -10.23
CA SER A 94 6.50 -11.84 -9.36
C SER A 94 6.55 -10.64 -8.42
N VAL A 95 7.30 -10.78 -7.33
CA VAL A 95 7.51 -9.69 -6.35
C VAL A 95 8.12 -8.48 -7.02
N GLU A 96 9.09 -8.69 -7.90
CA GLU A 96 9.81 -7.65 -8.63
C GLU A 96 8.86 -6.84 -9.52
N GLN A 97 7.98 -7.51 -10.26
CA GLN A 97 6.97 -6.85 -11.09
C GLN A 97 5.98 -6.04 -10.24
N GLN A 98 5.55 -6.59 -9.10
CA GLN A 98 4.62 -5.90 -8.21
C GLN A 98 5.27 -4.71 -7.50
N LEU A 99 6.55 -4.79 -7.13
CA LEU A 99 7.31 -3.66 -6.60
C LEU A 99 7.44 -2.54 -7.64
N ALA A 100 7.81 -2.88 -8.88
CA ALA A 100 7.91 -1.92 -9.98
C ALA A 100 6.56 -1.30 -10.34
N TYR A 101 5.47 -2.08 -10.29
CA TYR A 101 4.12 -1.57 -10.45
C TYR A 101 3.78 -0.59 -9.33
N TRP A 102 3.99 -0.98 -8.07
CA TRP A 102 3.64 -0.15 -6.93
C TRP A 102 4.50 1.11 -6.81
N GLU A 103 5.74 1.10 -7.30
CA GLU A 103 6.55 2.31 -7.41
C GLU A 103 5.92 3.34 -8.36
N ARG A 104 5.43 2.89 -9.53
CA ARG A 104 4.69 3.77 -10.46
C ARG A 104 3.39 4.30 -9.84
N VAL A 105 2.62 3.42 -9.20
CA VAL A 105 1.39 3.80 -8.48
C VAL A 105 1.70 4.84 -7.42
N ALA A 106 2.75 4.63 -6.60
CA ALA A 106 3.14 5.58 -5.55
C ALA A 106 3.52 6.96 -6.11
N ALA A 107 4.23 7.01 -7.24
CA ALA A 107 4.59 8.25 -7.93
C ALA A 107 3.34 8.95 -8.50
N GLU A 108 2.39 8.19 -9.08
CA GLU A 108 1.12 8.73 -9.56
C GLU A 108 0.25 9.27 -8.43
N THR A 109 0.21 8.59 -7.29
CA THR A 109 -0.47 9.04 -6.07
C THR A 109 0.11 10.38 -5.59
N GLU A 110 1.44 10.50 -5.51
CA GLU A 110 2.08 11.76 -5.12
C GLU A 110 1.79 12.89 -6.11
N SER A 111 1.91 12.62 -7.41
CA SER A 111 1.60 13.59 -8.47
C SER A 111 0.13 14.06 -8.40
N TYR A 112 -0.80 13.13 -8.19
CA TYR A 112 -2.22 13.46 -8.05
C TYR A 112 -2.49 14.32 -6.82
N VAL A 113 -2.04 13.91 -5.63
CA VAL A 113 -2.26 14.65 -4.37
C VAL A 113 -1.66 16.05 -4.42
N ARG A 114 -0.52 16.23 -5.11
CA ARG A 114 0.10 17.55 -5.30
C ARG A 114 -0.60 18.42 -6.33
N SER A 115 -1.27 17.82 -7.32
CA SER A 115 -1.89 18.55 -8.43
C SER A 115 -3.35 18.95 -8.18
N VAL A 116 -4.06 18.29 -7.27
CA VAL A 116 -5.45 18.67 -6.96
C VAL A 116 -5.53 20.10 -6.42
N PRO A 117 -6.52 20.92 -6.85
CA PRO A 117 -6.72 22.27 -6.36
C PRO A 117 -6.85 22.33 -4.83
N SER A 118 -7.67 21.47 -4.25
CA SER A 118 -7.87 21.36 -2.81
C SER A 118 -7.82 19.92 -2.33
N LEU A 119 -7.33 19.71 -1.11
CA LEU A 119 -7.51 18.45 -0.39
C LEU A 119 -8.98 18.22 0.03
N ASP A 120 -9.81 19.27 -0.02
CA ASP A 120 -11.25 19.20 0.22
C ASP A 120 -12.06 18.82 -1.04
N ASP A 121 -11.42 18.77 -2.22
CA ASP A 121 -12.10 18.32 -3.43
C ASP A 121 -12.59 16.87 -3.23
N THR A 122 -13.82 16.59 -3.66
CA THR A 122 -14.50 15.33 -3.37
C THR A 122 -14.70 14.49 -4.63
N PHE A 123 -14.83 13.19 -4.42
CA PHE A 123 -15.20 12.22 -5.44
C PHE A 123 -16.17 11.18 -4.85
N PRO A 124 -17.06 10.59 -5.67
CA PRO A 124 -18.06 9.66 -5.17
C PRO A 124 -17.44 8.33 -4.74
N LEU A 125 -17.99 7.73 -3.68
CA LEU A 125 -17.77 6.33 -3.35
C LEU A 125 -18.45 5.44 -4.40
N PRO A 126 -17.94 4.21 -4.63
CA PRO A 126 -18.60 3.27 -5.53
C PRO A 126 -19.93 2.81 -4.93
N ASN A 127 -20.87 2.44 -5.80
CA ASN A 127 -22.17 1.92 -5.40
C ASN A 127 -22.07 0.43 -5.00
N ASP A 128 -21.23 0.15 -4.01
CA ASP A 128 -21.05 -1.19 -3.44
C ASP A 128 -21.87 -1.34 -2.16
N PRO A 129 -22.39 -2.55 -1.83
CA PRO A 129 -23.32 -2.76 -0.70
C PRO A 129 -22.80 -2.37 0.69
N TRP A 130 -21.48 -2.23 0.86
CA TRP A 130 -20.85 -1.87 2.12
C TRP A 130 -20.56 -0.36 2.26
N PHE A 131 -20.82 0.44 1.22
CA PHE A 131 -20.78 1.89 1.30
C PHE A 131 -22.19 2.48 1.38
N PRO A 132 -22.38 3.59 2.11
CA PRO A 132 -23.63 4.33 2.04
C PRO A 132 -23.90 4.83 0.61
N PRO A 133 -25.16 4.82 0.15
CA PRO A 133 -25.52 5.29 -1.17
C PRO A 133 -25.24 6.79 -1.32
N ASP A 134 -24.79 7.19 -2.51
CA ASP A 134 -24.56 8.58 -2.93
C ASP A 134 -23.56 9.37 -2.05
N GLU A 135 -22.69 8.69 -1.30
CA GLU A 135 -21.68 9.34 -0.47
C GLU A 135 -20.43 9.71 -1.28
N ALA A 136 -19.77 10.79 -0.87
CA ALA A 136 -18.52 11.28 -1.45
C ALA A 136 -17.47 11.50 -0.35
N VAL A 137 -16.21 11.27 -0.70
CA VAL A 137 -15.07 11.47 0.20
C VAL A 137 -14.09 12.46 -0.42
N SER A 138 -13.35 13.18 0.43
CA SER A 138 -12.36 14.16 -0.04
C SER A 138 -11.01 13.51 -0.37
N VAL A 139 -10.17 14.23 -1.12
CA VAL A 139 -8.78 13.80 -1.35
C VAL A 139 -8.01 13.66 -0.02
N ARG A 140 -8.30 14.50 0.99
CA ARG A 140 -7.75 14.32 2.34
C ARG A 140 -8.13 12.98 2.93
N TRP A 141 -9.41 12.62 2.87
CA TRP A 141 -9.91 11.35 3.36
C TRP A 141 -9.24 10.17 2.64
N LEU A 142 -9.08 10.28 1.32
CA LEU A 142 -8.37 9.29 0.51
C LEU A 142 -6.95 9.03 1.05
N VAL A 143 -6.14 10.07 1.23
CA VAL A 143 -4.74 9.86 1.67
C VAL A 143 -4.68 9.29 3.09
N LEU A 144 -5.58 9.73 3.98
CA LEU A 144 -5.70 9.15 5.33
C LEU A 144 -6.11 7.68 5.28
N HIS A 145 -7.03 7.31 4.37
CA HIS A 145 -7.41 5.93 4.15
C HIS A 145 -6.22 5.08 3.69
N LEU A 146 -5.44 5.56 2.72
CA LEU A 146 -4.24 4.89 2.22
C LEU A 146 -3.16 4.73 3.30
N ILE A 147 -2.94 5.74 4.14
CA ILE A 147 -2.04 5.64 5.30
C ILE A 147 -2.51 4.52 6.24
N ARG A 148 -3.78 4.55 6.64
CA ARG A 148 -4.35 3.57 7.58
C ARG A 148 -4.30 2.15 7.02
N GLU A 149 -4.62 1.97 5.74
CA GLU A 149 -4.67 0.67 5.11
C GLU A 149 -3.26 0.09 4.94
N THR A 150 -2.32 0.91 4.46
CA THR A 150 -0.92 0.50 4.31
C THR A 150 -0.28 0.20 5.65
N ALA A 151 -0.54 1.02 6.68
CA ALA A 151 -0.01 0.80 8.03
C ALA A 151 -0.50 -0.49 8.66
N ARG A 152 -1.80 -0.81 8.51
CA ARG A 152 -2.35 -2.09 8.98
C ARG A 152 -1.63 -3.27 8.33
N HIS A 153 -1.41 -3.22 7.02
CA HIS A 153 -0.74 -4.30 6.30
C HIS A 153 0.78 -4.32 6.52
N ALA A 154 1.42 -3.19 6.82
CA ALA A 154 2.82 -3.14 7.23
C ALA A 154 3.03 -3.89 8.54
N GLY A 155 2.15 -3.69 9.53
CA GLY A 155 2.18 -4.48 10.77
C GLY A 155 1.94 -5.98 10.55
N HIS A 156 1.06 -6.36 9.61
CA HIS A 156 0.91 -7.77 9.22
C HIS A 156 2.19 -8.32 8.56
N ALA A 157 2.83 -7.53 7.70
CA ALA A 157 4.07 -7.92 7.03
C ALA A 157 5.21 -8.16 8.04
N ASP A 158 5.31 -7.34 9.09
CA ASP A 158 6.27 -7.55 10.17
C ASP A 158 6.08 -8.92 10.84
N ILE A 159 4.85 -9.26 11.23
CA ILE A 159 4.55 -10.57 11.86
C ILE A 159 4.81 -11.74 10.92
N VAL A 160 4.43 -11.62 9.65
CA VAL A 160 4.68 -12.68 8.65
C VAL A 160 6.18 -12.85 8.44
N ARG A 161 6.95 -11.75 8.41
CA ARG A 161 8.40 -11.81 8.26
C ARG A 161 9.07 -12.45 9.46
N GLU A 162 8.70 -12.05 10.67
CA GLU A 162 9.21 -12.65 11.91
C GLU A 162 8.88 -14.15 11.98
N SER A 163 7.68 -14.56 11.53
CA SER A 163 7.29 -15.97 11.46
C SER A 163 8.08 -16.76 10.41
N LEU A 164 8.54 -16.10 9.35
CA LEU A 164 9.27 -16.73 8.24
C LEU A 164 10.71 -17.07 8.62
N ASP A 165 11.45 -16.09 9.15
CA ASP A 165 12.90 -16.20 9.35
C ASP A 165 13.41 -15.52 10.63
N GLY A 166 12.49 -15.07 11.52
CA GLY A 166 12.82 -14.42 12.79
C GLY A 166 13.31 -12.97 12.65
N ARG A 167 13.39 -12.42 11.43
CA ARG A 167 13.90 -11.05 11.23
C ARG A 167 12.83 -10.01 11.58
N THR A 168 13.25 -9.03 12.36
CA THR A 168 12.38 -7.95 12.83
C THR A 168 12.41 -6.74 11.90
N ALA A 169 11.38 -5.90 11.98
CA ALA A 169 11.32 -4.63 11.24
C ALA A 169 12.56 -3.74 11.51
N PHE A 170 13.07 -3.73 12.74
CA PHE A 170 14.22 -2.90 13.13
C PHE A 170 15.52 -3.31 12.46
N GLU A 171 15.73 -4.60 12.25
CA GLU A 171 16.90 -5.15 11.56
C GLU A 171 16.82 -4.85 10.06
N LEU A 172 15.62 -4.94 9.49
CA LEU A 172 15.39 -4.63 8.08
C LEU A 172 15.56 -3.13 7.78
N VAL A 173 15.15 -2.24 8.70
CA VAL A 173 15.45 -0.80 8.60
C VAL A 173 16.96 -0.57 8.59
N ALA A 174 17.69 -1.20 9.50
CA ALA A 174 19.15 -1.06 9.56
C ALA A 174 19.82 -1.60 8.28
N GLN A 175 19.37 -2.74 7.75
CA GLN A 175 19.88 -3.28 6.49
C GLN A 175 19.66 -2.31 5.33
N ALA A 176 18.46 -1.72 5.22
CA ALA A 176 18.11 -0.82 4.12
C ALA A 176 18.89 0.51 4.15
N GLN A 177 19.39 0.93 5.31
CA GLN A 177 20.18 2.16 5.46
C GLN A 177 21.68 1.95 5.26
N ALA A 178 22.15 0.69 5.29
CA ALA A 178 23.57 0.34 5.16
C ALA A 178 24.00 0.08 3.71
N GLY A 179 23.05 -0.07 2.79
CA GLY A 179 23.27 -0.20 1.34
C GLY A 179 23.04 1.12 0.62
#